data_AF-A0A8T3SG29-F1
#
_entry.id   AF-A0A8T3SG29-F1
#
_cell.length_a   1.000
_cell.length_b   1.000
_cell.length_c   1.000
_cell.angle_alpha   90.00
_cell.angle_beta   90.00
_cell.angle_gamma   90.00
#
_symmetry.space_group_name_H-M   'P 1'
#
loop_
_entity.id
_entity.type
_entity.pdbx_description
1 polymer ?
#
loop_
_entity_poly.entity_id
_entity_poly.type
_entity_poly.pdbx_seq_one_letter_code
_entity_poly.pdbx_strand_id
1 'polypeptide(L)'
;MPLDFLKRRGDKSPSDAAVAPAPLPEDLEAEEHELKLTYRAKTSQGVRMAAGPNALQELPNILLGVTHSAIEVVEPLALEFAEAAPAIQRPHQAMQWINANHDRSPVVRHALVVLESVDAVDPAFETVALTLLSGEVDTSGYPEYDTVVGGVAAHWDERSGDMVVRGVVGWGGRGVRGGTDRAAQRILAGLLANVLASRHAVGFTPVERTVPSGGSGGLVCAHCGFASAHERAFYCPRCGMRMVRG
;
A
#
# COMPACT_ATOMS: atom_id res chain seq x y z
N MET A 1 -7.65 104.29 -33.42
CA MET A 1 -7.75 103.20 -32.42
C MET A 1 -8.53 102.04 -33.03
N PRO A 2 -7.87 100.96 -33.46
CA PRO A 2 -8.52 99.71 -33.85
C PRO A 2 -8.36 98.63 -32.77
N LEU A 3 -9.35 97.73 -32.70
CA LEU A 3 -9.63 96.80 -31.62
C LEU A 3 -8.86 95.46 -31.82
N ASP A 4 -7.74 95.28 -31.11
CA ASP A 4 -6.82 94.13 -31.23
C ASP A 4 -7.17 92.90 -30.34
N PHE A 5 -8.39 92.80 -29.81
CA PHE A 5 -8.76 91.78 -28.83
C PHE A 5 -9.69 90.67 -29.35
N LEU A 6 -9.90 90.56 -30.66
CA LEU A 6 -10.72 89.52 -31.30
C LEU A 6 -9.94 88.63 -32.27
N LYS A 7 -8.79 88.13 -31.84
CA LYS A 7 -8.17 86.94 -32.47
C LYS A 7 -8.18 85.79 -31.48
N ARG A 8 -9.18 84.91 -31.64
CA ARG A 8 -9.22 83.56 -31.07
C ARG A 8 -7.92 82.83 -31.44
N ARG A 9 -6.98 82.76 -30.50
CA ARG A 9 -5.90 81.78 -30.51
C ARG A 9 -6.49 80.53 -29.87
N GLY A 10 -6.80 79.53 -30.69
CA GLY A 10 -7.19 78.21 -30.22
C GLY A 10 -5.99 77.54 -29.58
N ASP A 11 -5.71 77.87 -28.32
CA ASP A 11 -4.93 77.01 -27.45
C ASP A 11 -5.84 75.86 -27.05
N LYS A 12 -5.83 74.81 -27.87
CA LYS A 12 -6.11 73.47 -27.37
C LYS A 12 -5.02 73.17 -26.36
N SER A 13 -5.33 73.34 -25.08
CA SER A 13 -4.65 72.61 -24.02
C SER A 13 -4.55 71.14 -24.47
N PRO A 14 -3.41 70.45 -24.28
CA PRO A 14 -3.39 69.02 -24.45
C PRO A 14 -4.41 68.49 -23.45
N SER A 15 -5.54 68.03 -23.98
CA SER A 15 -6.46 67.12 -23.32
C SER A 15 -5.62 66.18 -22.48
N ASP A 16 -5.90 66.10 -21.17
CA ASP A 16 -5.50 64.95 -20.36
C ASP A 16 -5.97 63.72 -21.12
N ALA A 17 -5.07 63.12 -21.88
CA ALA A 17 -5.34 61.88 -22.56
C ALA A 17 -5.46 60.87 -21.43
N ALA A 18 -6.69 60.45 -21.13
CA ALA A 18 -6.93 59.32 -20.25
C ALA A 18 -6.02 58.20 -20.73
N VAL A 19 -5.06 57.81 -19.88
CA VAL A 19 -4.15 56.71 -20.15
C VAL A 19 -5.02 55.50 -20.45
N ALA A 20 -5.03 55.05 -21.70
CA ALA A 20 -5.74 53.85 -22.08
C ALA A 20 -5.25 52.72 -21.16
N PRO A 21 -6.14 51.94 -20.51
CA PRO A 21 -5.71 50.83 -19.68
C PRO A 21 -4.82 49.93 -20.52
N ALA A 22 -3.63 49.62 -20.01
CA ALA A 22 -2.70 48.73 -20.69
C ALA A 22 -3.45 47.43 -21.05
N PRO A 23 -3.26 46.88 -22.26
CA PRO A 23 -3.89 45.63 -22.64
C PRO A 23 -3.51 44.58 -21.60
N LEU A 24 -4.53 43.89 -21.05
CA LEU A 24 -4.31 42.72 -20.20
C LEU A 24 -3.50 41.73 -21.04
N PRO A 25 -2.41 41.14 -20.50
CA PRO A 25 -1.64 40.14 -21.23
C PRO A 25 -2.58 39.04 -21.74
N GLU A 26 -2.61 38.83 -23.05
CA GLU A 26 -3.48 37.83 -23.70
C GLU A 26 -2.96 36.39 -23.47
N ASP A 27 -1.67 36.25 -23.15
CA ASP A 27 -1.01 34.98 -22.90
C ASP A 27 -1.04 34.62 -21.41
N LEU A 28 -1.77 33.55 -21.10
CA LEU A 28 -1.75 32.92 -19.79
C LEU A 28 -0.57 31.94 -19.77
N GLU A 29 0.53 32.30 -19.10
CA GLU A 29 1.66 31.40 -18.84
C GLU A 29 1.18 30.26 -17.93
N ALA A 30 0.66 29.19 -18.53
CA ALA A 30 0.19 28.03 -17.80
C ALA A 30 1.36 27.11 -17.46
N GLU A 31 1.69 27.04 -16.17
CA GLU A 31 2.61 26.02 -15.66
C GLU A 31 1.85 24.72 -15.43
N GLU A 32 2.15 23.70 -16.24
CA GLU A 32 1.58 22.36 -16.08
C GLU A 32 2.46 21.53 -15.14
N HIS A 33 1.85 20.99 -14.08
CA HIS A 33 2.51 20.09 -13.14
C HIS A 33 1.77 18.76 -13.09
N GLU A 34 2.45 17.67 -13.46
CA GLU A 34 1.91 16.30 -13.40
C GLU A 34 2.79 15.41 -12.52
N LEU A 35 2.16 14.55 -11.72
CA LEU A 35 2.80 13.44 -11.03
C LEU A 35 2.08 12.14 -11.35
N LYS A 36 2.82 11.19 -11.96
CA LYS A 36 2.34 9.83 -12.21
C LYS A 36 3.13 8.81 -11.40
N LEU A 37 2.42 8.11 -10.52
CA LEU A 37 2.94 7.00 -9.74
C LEU A 37 2.47 5.69 -10.36
N THR A 38 3.35 4.70 -10.45
CA THR A 38 2.99 3.37 -10.94
C THR A 38 3.50 2.33 -9.97
N TYR A 39 2.58 1.58 -9.37
CA TYR A 39 2.88 0.46 -8.48
C TYR A 39 2.64 -0.86 -9.20
N ARG A 40 3.43 -1.87 -8.85
CA ARG A 40 3.34 -3.24 -9.38
C ARG A 40 3.62 -4.22 -8.27
N ALA A 41 3.00 -5.38 -8.37
CA ALA A 41 3.32 -6.52 -7.52
C ALA A 41 3.27 -7.82 -8.31
N LYS A 42 3.95 -8.84 -7.77
CA LYS A 42 3.85 -10.23 -8.21
C LYS A 42 3.70 -11.12 -6.98
N THR A 43 2.88 -12.15 -7.13
CA THR A 43 2.64 -13.17 -6.09
C THR A 43 3.00 -14.54 -6.63
N SER A 44 3.49 -15.41 -5.75
CA SER A 44 3.73 -16.82 -6.10
C SER A 44 2.44 -17.62 -5.97
N GLN A 45 2.49 -18.89 -6.41
CA GLN A 45 1.47 -19.85 -5.97
C GLN A 45 1.48 -19.98 -4.45
N GLY A 46 0.32 -20.31 -3.88
CA GLY A 46 0.17 -20.64 -2.48
C GLY A 46 0.73 -22.02 -2.17
N VAL A 47 1.31 -22.16 -0.99
CA VAL A 47 1.76 -23.42 -0.43
C VAL A 47 1.01 -23.64 0.87
N ARG A 48 0.37 -24.79 0.97
CA ARG A 48 -0.28 -25.22 2.20
C ARG A 48 0.78 -25.62 3.22
N MET A 49 0.70 -25.03 4.39
CA MET A 49 1.56 -25.32 5.54
C MET A 49 0.70 -25.95 6.63
N ALA A 50 1.16 -27.09 7.14
CA ALA A 50 0.48 -27.78 8.23
C ALA A 50 0.33 -26.85 9.44
N ALA A 51 -0.86 -26.85 10.03
CA ALA A 51 -1.17 -26.06 11.21
C ALA A 51 -0.23 -26.38 12.39
N GLY A 52 0.07 -25.38 13.21
CA GLY A 52 0.84 -25.55 14.43
C GLY A 52 0.94 -24.28 15.27
N PRO A 53 1.23 -24.38 16.58
CA PRO A 53 1.25 -23.24 17.50
C PRO A 53 2.30 -22.17 17.12
N ASN A 54 3.35 -22.57 16.39
CA ASN A 54 4.44 -21.69 15.99
C ASN A 54 4.41 -21.36 14.49
N ALA A 55 3.34 -21.70 13.76
CA ALA A 55 3.31 -21.56 12.30
C ALA A 55 3.58 -20.12 11.84
N LEU A 56 3.01 -19.11 12.51
CA LEU A 56 3.27 -17.70 12.21
C LEU A 56 4.68 -17.25 12.57
N GLN A 57 5.29 -17.85 13.60
CA GLN A 57 6.66 -17.54 14.01
C GLN A 57 7.69 -18.04 12.99
N GLU A 58 7.31 -18.95 12.09
CA GLU A 58 8.17 -19.43 11.02
C GLU A 58 8.17 -18.48 9.80
N LEU A 59 7.21 -17.56 9.67
CA LEU A 59 7.13 -16.66 8.51
C LEU A 59 8.41 -15.82 8.31
N PRO A 60 9.00 -15.21 9.36
CA PRO A 60 10.27 -14.51 9.21
C PRO A 60 11.43 -15.42 8.76
N ASN A 61 11.43 -16.69 9.18
CA ASN A 61 12.50 -17.64 8.82
C ASN A 61 12.53 -17.92 7.31
N ILE A 62 11.39 -17.83 6.63
CA ILE A 62 11.28 -17.99 5.17
C ILE A 62 12.04 -16.88 4.42
N LEU A 63 12.22 -15.71 5.04
CA LEU A 63 12.91 -14.56 4.45
C LEU A 63 14.42 -14.55 4.70
N LEU A 64 14.94 -15.52 5.48
CA LEU A 64 16.38 -15.63 5.72
C LEU A 64 17.12 -15.90 4.40
N GLY A 65 18.22 -15.18 4.20
CA GLY A 65 19.03 -15.26 2.99
C GLY A 65 18.53 -14.43 1.80
N VAL A 66 17.35 -13.81 1.89
CA VAL A 66 16.82 -12.88 0.86
C VAL A 66 16.51 -11.47 1.40
N THR A 67 16.45 -11.29 2.72
CA THR A 67 16.18 -9.99 3.36
C THR A 67 17.41 -9.06 3.33
N HIS A 68 17.17 -7.77 3.10
CA HIS A 68 18.18 -6.70 3.14
C HIS A 68 17.97 -5.73 4.32
N SER A 69 16.84 -5.81 5.02
CA SER A 69 16.55 -5.02 6.22
C SER A 69 16.00 -5.87 7.36
N ALA A 70 15.60 -5.23 8.46
CA ALA A 70 14.80 -5.89 9.48
C ALA A 70 13.49 -6.40 8.89
N ILE A 71 13.04 -7.56 9.39
CA ILE A 71 11.76 -8.16 9.03
C ILE A 71 10.74 -7.73 10.07
N GLU A 72 9.60 -7.19 9.63
CA GLU A 72 8.46 -6.90 10.49
C GLU A 72 7.29 -7.79 10.11
N VAL A 73 6.63 -8.35 11.12
CA VAL A 73 5.39 -9.11 10.96
C VAL A 73 4.22 -8.18 11.22
N VAL A 74 3.35 -8.06 10.22
CA VAL A 74 2.11 -7.30 10.25
C VAL A 74 0.98 -8.30 10.41
N GLU A 75 0.30 -8.24 11.54
CA GLU A 75 -0.89 -9.04 11.80
C GLU A 75 -2.12 -8.45 11.09
N PRO A 76 -3.19 -9.25 10.89
CA PRO A 76 -4.44 -8.76 10.34
C PRO A 76 -4.98 -7.58 11.15
N LEU A 77 -5.54 -6.60 10.44
CA LEU A 77 -6.13 -5.40 11.01
C LEU A 77 -7.27 -5.75 11.97
N ALA A 78 -7.37 -4.97 13.03
CA ALA A 78 -8.53 -5.02 13.91
C ALA A 78 -9.79 -4.57 13.15
N LEU A 79 -10.94 -5.08 13.55
CA LEU A 79 -12.23 -4.80 12.90
C LEU A 79 -12.57 -3.30 12.85
N GLU A 80 -12.10 -2.52 13.81
CA GLU A 80 -12.23 -1.05 13.82
C GLU A 80 -11.50 -0.34 12.67
N PHE A 81 -10.53 -1.01 12.05
CA PHE A 81 -9.79 -0.55 10.87
C PHE A 81 -10.19 -1.32 9.60
N ALA A 82 -11.36 -1.97 9.56
CA ALA A 82 -11.79 -2.77 8.41
C ALA A 82 -11.96 -1.96 7.11
N GLU A 83 -12.14 -0.63 7.20
CA GLU A 83 -12.21 0.27 6.04
C GLU A 83 -10.88 0.98 5.74
N ALA A 84 -9.81 0.69 6.50
CA ALA A 84 -8.51 1.31 6.30
C ALA A 84 -7.97 0.96 4.91
N ALA A 85 -7.61 1.99 4.13
CA ALA A 85 -7.01 1.82 2.82
C ALA A 85 -6.08 3.00 2.50
N PRO A 86 -4.99 2.80 1.74
CA PRO A 86 -4.08 3.87 1.33
C PRO A 86 -4.66 4.72 0.18
N ALA A 87 -5.95 5.09 0.28
CA ALA A 87 -6.70 5.80 -0.76
C ALA A 87 -6.85 7.28 -0.43
N ILE A 88 -5.99 8.13 -1.01
CA ILE A 88 -5.97 9.59 -0.77
C ILE A 88 -7.32 10.25 -1.12
N GLN A 89 -8.07 9.71 -2.08
CA GLN A 89 -9.39 10.23 -2.47
C GLN A 89 -10.47 10.02 -1.40
N ARG A 90 -10.21 9.19 -0.38
CA ARG A 90 -11.13 8.90 0.72
C ARG A 90 -10.44 9.20 2.06
N PRO A 91 -10.44 10.47 2.52
CA PRO A 91 -9.67 10.90 3.68
C PRO A 91 -9.92 10.10 4.96
N HIS A 92 -11.16 9.65 5.18
CA HIS A 92 -11.51 8.80 6.32
C HIS A 92 -10.76 7.45 6.29
N GLN A 93 -10.76 6.77 5.14
CA GLN A 93 -10.06 5.49 4.96
C GLN A 93 -8.54 5.67 5.08
N ALA A 94 -8.00 6.75 4.51
CA ALA A 94 -6.58 7.08 4.61
C ALA A 94 -6.16 7.40 6.05
N MET A 95 -6.99 8.10 6.82
CA MET A 95 -6.72 8.38 8.23
C MET A 95 -6.71 7.11 9.08
N GLN A 96 -7.68 6.21 8.87
CA GLN A 96 -7.70 4.90 9.52
C GLN A 96 -6.44 4.09 9.18
N TRP A 97 -6.03 4.11 7.91
CA TRP A 97 -4.83 3.43 7.45
C TRP A 97 -3.56 3.98 8.11
N ILE A 98 -3.44 5.31 8.25
CA ILE A 98 -2.32 5.93 8.97
C ILE A 98 -2.35 5.49 10.43
N ASN A 99 -3.48 5.58 11.11
CA ASN A 99 -3.60 5.20 12.52
C ASN A 99 -3.21 3.73 12.75
N ALA A 100 -3.55 2.82 11.83
CA ALA A 100 -3.20 1.41 11.92
C ALA A 100 -1.73 1.07 11.61
N ASN A 101 -0.97 1.99 11.02
CA ASN A 101 0.36 1.69 10.47
C ASN A 101 1.46 2.70 10.84
N HIS A 102 1.15 3.81 11.52
CA HIS A 102 2.08 4.91 11.80
C HIS A 102 3.29 4.51 12.65
N ASP A 103 3.17 3.47 13.46
CA ASP A 103 4.17 2.90 14.35
C ASP A 103 5.14 1.93 13.64
N ARG A 104 4.88 1.55 12.39
CA ARG A 104 5.73 0.65 11.58
C ARG A 104 6.93 1.37 10.97
N SER A 105 7.95 0.63 10.56
CA SER A 105 9.10 1.25 9.88
C SER A 105 8.72 1.87 8.52
N PRO A 106 9.51 2.83 8.02
CA PRO A 106 9.31 3.39 6.69
C PRO A 106 9.26 2.34 5.57
N VAL A 107 10.08 1.29 5.66
CA VAL A 107 10.11 0.19 4.69
C VAL A 107 8.77 -0.55 4.67
N VAL A 108 8.26 -0.93 5.83
CA VAL A 108 7.00 -1.67 5.92
C VAL A 108 5.79 -0.81 5.59
N ARG A 109 5.77 0.47 6.01
CA ARG A 109 4.72 1.41 5.57
C ARG A 109 4.70 1.55 4.05
N HIS A 110 5.87 1.70 3.42
CA HIS A 110 5.96 1.76 1.96
C HIS A 110 5.49 0.45 1.30
N ALA A 111 5.92 -0.70 1.83
CA ALA A 111 5.48 -2.00 1.32
C ALA A 111 3.95 -2.16 1.39
N LEU A 112 3.34 -1.78 2.51
CA LEU A 112 1.89 -1.82 2.67
C LEU A 112 1.18 -0.89 1.68
N VAL A 113 1.64 0.37 1.51
CA VAL A 113 1.09 1.27 0.48
C VAL A 113 1.15 0.63 -0.90
N VAL A 114 2.31 0.09 -1.30
CA VAL A 114 2.48 -0.50 -2.64
C VAL A 114 1.60 -1.72 -2.83
N LEU A 115 1.60 -2.66 -1.88
CA LEU A 115 0.94 -3.96 -2.01
C LEU A 115 -0.58 -3.84 -1.88
N GLU A 116 -1.08 -3.00 -0.98
CA GLU A 116 -2.52 -2.76 -0.82
C GLU A 116 -3.08 -1.93 -2.00
N SER A 117 -2.33 -0.96 -2.53
CA SER A 117 -2.79 -0.14 -3.68
C SER A 117 -2.99 -0.96 -4.96
N VAL A 118 -2.32 -2.11 -5.08
CA VAL A 118 -2.47 -3.04 -6.20
C VAL A 118 -3.17 -4.34 -5.78
N ASP A 119 -3.72 -4.37 -4.56
CA ASP A 119 -4.57 -5.45 -4.07
C ASP A 119 -3.84 -6.83 -4.08
N ALA A 120 -2.55 -6.81 -3.79
CA ALA A 120 -1.68 -7.99 -3.71
C ALA A 120 -1.72 -8.67 -2.32
N VAL A 121 -2.09 -7.91 -1.30
CA VAL A 121 -2.30 -8.37 0.07
C VAL A 121 -3.63 -7.84 0.60
N ASP A 122 -4.25 -8.60 1.47
CA ASP A 122 -5.49 -8.20 2.15
C ASP A 122 -5.23 -8.10 3.66
N PRO A 123 -4.99 -6.89 4.19
CA PRO A 123 -4.63 -6.70 5.58
C PRO A 123 -5.79 -7.03 6.54
N ALA A 124 -7.02 -7.24 6.07
CA ALA A 124 -8.12 -7.68 6.93
C ALA A 124 -8.01 -9.16 7.33
N PHE A 125 -7.32 -9.98 6.54
CA PHE A 125 -7.25 -11.44 6.74
C PHE A 125 -5.83 -11.99 6.79
N GLU A 126 -4.87 -11.29 6.21
CA GLU A 126 -3.53 -11.82 6.00
C GLU A 126 -2.55 -11.30 7.05
N THR A 127 -1.78 -12.23 7.61
CA THR A 127 -0.53 -11.90 8.29
C THR A 127 0.56 -11.81 7.22
N VAL A 128 1.30 -10.70 7.18
CA VAL A 128 2.40 -10.51 6.23
C VAL A 128 3.72 -10.30 6.97
N ALA A 129 4.77 -11.01 6.58
CA ALA A 129 6.14 -10.73 7.00
C ALA A 129 6.83 -9.96 5.87
N LEU A 130 7.22 -8.71 6.15
CA LEU A 130 7.68 -7.75 5.15
C LEU A 130 9.09 -7.24 5.47
N THR A 131 9.85 -6.97 4.40
CA THR A 131 11.22 -6.44 4.45
C THR A 131 11.57 -5.75 3.12
N LEU A 132 12.72 -5.05 3.11
CA LEU A 132 13.41 -4.67 1.88
C LEU A 132 14.08 -5.92 1.29
N LEU A 133 13.79 -6.22 0.03
CA LEU A 133 14.32 -7.39 -0.68
C LEU A 133 15.40 -7.00 -1.70
N SER A 134 15.41 -5.74 -2.16
CA SER A 134 16.43 -5.22 -3.07
C SER A 134 16.40 -3.70 -3.13
N GLY A 135 17.55 -3.09 -3.38
CA GLY A 135 17.73 -1.64 -3.51
C GLY A 135 18.14 -0.99 -2.19
N GLU A 136 18.00 0.33 -2.13
CA GLU A 136 18.48 1.18 -1.04
C GLU A 136 17.34 2.01 -0.42
N VAL A 137 17.59 2.57 0.75
CA VAL A 137 16.70 3.52 1.41
C VAL A 137 17.31 4.92 1.40
N ASP A 138 16.45 5.94 1.40
CA ASP A 138 16.87 7.33 1.55
C ASP A 138 17.37 7.64 2.98
N THR A 139 17.81 8.87 3.21
CA THR A 139 18.31 9.31 4.53
C THR A 139 17.25 9.30 5.63
N SER A 140 15.97 9.24 5.28
CA SER A 140 14.84 9.10 6.20
C SER A 140 14.36 7.65 6.36
N GLY A 141 15.02 6.71 5.69
CA GLY A 141 14.75 5.27 5.74
C GLY A 141 13.68 4.78 4.77
N TYR A 142 13.11 5.65 3.91
CA TYR A 142 12.11 5.23 2.94
C TYR A 142 12.75 4.56 1.71
N PRO A 143 12.15 3.48 1.17
CA PRO A 143 12.68 2.84 -0.03
C PRO A 143 12.71 3.78 -1.24
N GLU A 144 13.81 3.73 -1.99
CA GLU A 144 13.93 4.39 -3.30
C GLU A 144 12.99 3.77 -4.34
N TYR A 145 12.67 4.50 -5.42
CA TYR A 145 11.64 4.09 -6.39
C TYR A 145 11.98 2.83 -7.21
N ASP A 146 13.24 2.40 -7.25
CA ASP A 146 13.69 1.19 -7.95
C ASP A 146 13.89 -0.02 -7.03
N THR A 147 13.54 0.11 -5.75
CA THR A 147 13.59 -0.96 -4.75
C THR A 147 12.53 -2.03 -4.99
N VAL A 148 12.78 -3.21 -4.41
CA VAL A 148 11.80 -4.28 -4.28
C VAL A 148 11.53 -4.48 -2.79
N VAL A 149 10.26 -4.36 -2.41
CA VAL A 149 9.77 -4.60 -1.05
C VAL A 149 8.84 -5.81 -1.06
N GLY A 150 8.68 -6.48 0.08
CA GLY A 150 7.75 -7.60 0.18
C GLY A 150 8.24 -8.67 1.15
N GLY A 151 7.79 -9.90 0.93
CA GLY A 151 8.17 -11.05 1.72
C GLY A 151 7.16 -12.17 1.55
N VAL A 152 6.50 -12.58 2.63
CA VAL A 152 5.48 -13.63 2.60
C VAL A 152 4.16 -13.16 3.18
N ALA A 153 3.07 -13.55 2.53
CA ALA A 153 1.70 -13.37 3.00
C ALA A 153 1.11 -14.71 3.38
N ALA A 154 0.41 -14.74 4.52
CA ALA A 154 -0.19 -15.94 5.07
C ALA A 154 -1.61 -15.67 5.55
N HIS A 155 -2.52 -16.62 5.28
CA HIS A 155 -3.84 -16.64 5.92
C HIS A 155 -4.16 -18.05 6.40
N TRP A 156 -5.04 -18.14 7.39
CA TRP A 156 -5.55 -19.41 7.87
C TRP A 156 -6.77 -19.83 7.05
N ASP A 157 -6.75 -21.04 6.51
CA ASP A 157 -7.91 -21.65 5.87
C ASP A 157 -8.93 -22.01 6.96
N GLU A 158 -10.06 -21.31 6.94
CA GLU A 158 -11.11 -21.42 7.95
C GLU A 158 -11.77 -22.82 8.02
N ARG A 159 -11.59 -23.66 6.99
CA ARG A 159 -12.17 -25.01 6.94
C ARG A 159 -11.21 -26.07 7.48
N SER A 160 -9.95 -26.01 7.09
CA SER A 160 -8.95 -27.03 7.46
C SER A 160 -8.16 -26.66 8.72
N GLY A 161 -8.04 -25.36 9.02
CA GLY A 161 -7.16 -24.85 10.06
C GLY A 161 -5.69 -24.81 9.66
N ASP A 162 -5.34 -25.21 8.43
CA ASP A 162 -4.00 -25.05 7.87
C ASP A 162 -3.74 -23.60 7.47
N MET A 163 -2.47 -23.26 7.35
CA MET A 163 -2.05 -21.95 6.85
C MET A 163 -1.72 -22.05 5.37
N VAL A 164 -2.13 -21.07 4.58
CA VAL A 164 -1.71 -20.91 3.18
C VAL A 164 -0.71 -19.77 3.13
N VAL A 165 0.50 -20.05 2.63
CA VAL A 165 1.59 -19.06 2.54
C VAL A 165 1.99 -18.85 1.08
N ARG A 166 2.21 -17.60 0.69
CA ARG A 166 2.74 -17.22 -0.62
C ARG A 166 3.81 -16.16 -0.51
N GLY A 167 4.74 -16.16 -1.45
CA GLY A 167 5.64 -15.02 -1.67
C GLY A 167 4.88 -13.86 -2.32
N VAL A 168 5.18 -12.65 -1.87
CA VAL A 168 4.65 -11.41 -2.44
C VAL A 168 5.79 -10.39 -2.56
N VAL A 169 5.91 -9.78 -3.74
CA VAL A 169 6.88 -8.72 -4.01
C VAL A 169 6.18 -7.54 -4.66
N GLY A 170 6.52 -6.33 -4.22
CA GLY A 170 5.99 -5.07 -4.69
C GLY A 170 7.11 -4.09 -5.02
N TRP A 171 6.88 -3.22 -5.99
CA TRP A 171 7.79 -2.14 -6.35
C TRP A 171 7.02 -1.04 -7.07
N GLY A 172 7.62 0.14 -7.17
CA GLY A 172 7.11 1.22 -8.01
C GLY A 172 7.20 2.59 -7.39
N GLY A 173 6.40 3.51 -7.94
CA GLY A 173 6.46 4.94 -7.65
C GLY A 173 6.83 5.73 -8.90
N ARG A 174 7.68 6.74 -8.77
CA ARG A 174 8.09 7.60 -9.88
C ARG A 174 9.20 6.93 -10.69
N GLY A 175 9.00 6.76 -12.00
CA GLY A 175 10.08 6.37 -12.92
C GLY A 175 10.52 4.90 -12.86
N VAL A 176 9.56 3.98 -12.77
CA VAL A 176 9.81 2.52 -12.68
C VAL A 176 10.78 2.02 -13.77
N ARG A 177 11.90 1.43 -13.36
CA ARG A 177 12.94 0.89 -14.25
C ARG A 177 12.65 -0.55 -14.66
N GLY A 178 12.95 -0.92 -15.90
CA GLY A 178 12.77 -2.30 -16.40
C GLY A 178 13.66 -3.36 -15.73
N GLY A 179 14.72 -2.95 -15.02
CA GLY A 179 15.57 -3.87 -14.24
C GLY A 179 14.86 -4.44 -13.01
N THR A 180 14.02 -3.64 -12.35
CA THR A 180 13.34 -3.99 -11.11
C THR A 180 12.37 -5.16 -11.30
N ASP A 181 11.65 -5.22 -12.42
CA ASP A 181 10.74 -6.35 -12.71
C ASP A 181 11.46 -7.71 -12.77
N ARG A 182 12.65 -7.74 -13.39
CA ARG A 182 13.48 -8.94 -13.48
C ARG A 182 14.09 -9.32 -12.14
N ALA A 183 14.44 -8.34 -11.30
CA ALA A 183 14.89 -8.60 -9.93
C ALA A 183 13.75 -9.18 -9.09
N ALA A 184 12.57 -8.55 -9.11
CA ALA A 184 11.38 -9.00 -8.41
C ALA A 184 10.98 -10.43 -8.82
N GLN A 185 11.05 -10.78 -10.11
CA GLN A 185 10.77 -12.14 -10.57
C GLN A 185 11.71 -13.19 -9.96
N ARG A 186 13.02 -12.89 -9.90
CA ARG A 186 14.02 -13.81 -9.34
C ARG A 186 13.84 -13.96 -7.83
N ILE A 187 13.61 -12.84 -7.13
CA ILE A 187 13.36 -12.82 -5.69
C ILE A 187 12.10 -13.64 -5.38
N LEU A 188 11.02 -13.46 -6.14
CA LEU A 188 9.78 -14.20 -5.94
C LEU A 188 9.96 -15.71 -6.12
N ALA A 189 10.76 -16.14 -7.10
CA ALA A 189 11.11 -17.55 -7.27
C ALA A 189 11.90 -18.10 -6.06
N GLY A 190 12.83 -17.31 -5.52
CA GLY A 190 13.56 -17.64 -4.29
C GLY A 190 12.65 -17.74 -3.07
N LEU A 191 11.70 -16.81 -2.91
CA LEU A 191 10.70 -16.85 -1.85
C LEU A 191 9.85 -18.11 -1.94
N LEU A 192 9.34 -18.46 -3.13
CA LEU A 192 8.57 -19.69 -3.32
C LEU A 192 9.39 -20.94 -2.97
N ALA A 193 10.67 -20.99 -3.38
CA ALA A 193 11.57 -22.09 -3.03
C ALA A 193 11.77 -22.19 -1.51
N ASN A 194 11.95 -21.07 -0.81
CA ASN A 194 12.06 -21.04 0.65
C ASN A 194 10.78 -21.52 1.35
N VAL A 195 9.60 -21.11 0.86
CA VAL A 195 8.30 -21.57 1.38
C VAL A 195 8.19 -23.09 1.22
N LEU A 196 8.51 -23.64 0.05
CA LEU A 196 8.48 -25.09 -0.22
C LEU A 196 9.53 -25.87 0.57
N ALA A 197 10.66 -25.25 0.89
CA ALA A 197 11.70 -25.85 1.71
C ALA A 197 11.34 -25.90 3.21
N SER A 198 10.25 -25.23 3.63
CA SER A 198 9.78 -25.31 5.00
C SER A 198 9.37 -26.75 5.34
N ARG A 199 9.77 -27.22 6.52
CA ARG A 199 9.40 -28.56 7.03
C ARG A 199 7.89 -28.78 7.17
N HIS A 200 7.11 -27.70 7.18
CA HIS A 200 5.65 -27.73 7.32
C HIS A 200 4.93 -27.68 5.97
N ALA A 201 5.65 -27.52 4.85
CA ALA A 201 5.04 -27.46 3.53
C ALA A 201 4.44 -28.82 3.15
N VAL A 202 3.15 -28.80 2.81
CA VAL A 202 2.39 -29.98 2.37
C VAL A 202 2.36 -30.06 0.85
N GLY A 203 2.19 -28.91 0.18
CA GLY A 203 2.15 -28.83 -1.27
C GLY A 203 1.49 -27.57 -1.79
N PHE A 204 1.45 -27.42 -3.11
CA PHE A 204 0.78 -26.29 -3.75
C PHE A 204 -0.72 -26.30 -3.50
N THR A 205 -1.28 -25.10 -3.37
CA THR A 205 -2.71 -24.89 -3.20
C THR A 205 -3.10 -23.57 -3.90
N PRO A 206 -4.27 -23.49 -4.54
CA PRO A 206 -4.75 -22.22 -5.07
C PRO A 206 -4.91 -21.20 -3.94
N VAL A 207 -4.58 -19.95 -4.24
CA VAL A 207 -4.82 -18.83 -3.31
C VAL A 207 -6.23 -18.33 -3.60
N GLU A 208 -7.20 -18.79 -2.82
CA GLU A 208 -8.54 -18.22 -2.82
C GLU A 208 -8.56 -17.00 -1.90
N ARG A 209 -9.19 -15.91 -2.34
CA ARG A 209 -9.39 -14.76 -1.45
C ARG A 209 -10.47 -15.08 -0.43
N THR A 210 -10.17 -14.79 0.83
CA THR A 210 -11.16 -14.78 1.91
C THR A 210 -12.15 -13.64 1.64
N VAL A 211 -13.41 -13.99 1.36
CA VAL A 211 -14.47 -13.00 1.11
C VAL A 211 -15.35 -12.93 2.35
N PRO A 212 -15.46 -11.78 3.04
CA PRO A 212 -16.31 -11.66 4.21
C PRO A 212 -17.74 -12.12 3.87
N SER A 213 -18.18 -13.21 4.48
CA SER A 213 -19.56 -13.67 4.35
C SER A 213 -20.43 -12.68 5.12
N GLY A 214 -21.14 -11.80 4.40
CA GLY A 214 -21.94 -10.73 4.99
C GLY A 214 -22.88 -11.24 6.09
N GLY A 215 -22.64 -10.77 7.30
CA GLY A 215 -23.38 -11.10 8.51
C GLY A 215 -22.78 -10.36 9.71
N SER A 216 -23.61 -9.97 10.68
CA SER A 216 -23.13 -9.37 11.91
C SER A 216 -22.46 -10.45 12.76
N GLY A 217 -21.13 -10.37 12.91
CA GLY A 217 -20.29 -11.37 13.55
C GLY A 217 -20.73 -11.78 14.97
N GLY A 218 -20.38 -13.02 15.34
CA GLY A 218 -20.67 -13.62 16.65
C GLY A 218 -19.65 -14.67 17.11
N LEU A 219 -18.55 -14.84 16.38
CA LEU A 219 -17.47 -15.77 16.75
C LEU A 219 -16.26 -14.96 17.18
N VAL A 220 -15.84 -15.16 18.43
CA VAL A 220 -14.62 -14.58 19.00
C VAL A 220 -13.63 -15.72 19.27
N CYS A 221 -12.38 -15.51 18.89
CA CYS A 221 -11.33 -16.45 19.20
C CYS A 221 -11.05 -16.45 20.72
N ALA A 222 -11.24 -17.58 21.39
CA ALA A 222 -10.94 -17.70 22.83
C ALA A 222 -9.44 -17.59 23.18
N HIS A 223 -8.55 -17.67 22.18
CA HIS A 223 -7.11 -17.56 22.38
C HIS A 223 -6.61 -16.10 22.29
N CYS A 224 -6.97 -15.37 21.24
CA CYS A 224 -6.45 -14.02 21.00
C CYS A 224 -7.52 -12.90 20.99
N GLY A 225 -8.79 -13.23 21.26
CA GLY A 225 -9.89 -12.26 21.29
C GLY A 225 -10.29 -11.71 19.93
N PHE A 226 -9.75 -12.23 18.83
CA PHE A 226 -10.06 -11.75 17.49
C PHE A 226 -11.53 -12.05 17.13
N ALA A 227 -12.27 -11.01 16.77
CA ALA A 227 -13.64 -11.11 16.28
C ALA A 227 -13.62 -11.28 14.76
N SER A 228 -14.06 -12.44 14.28
CA SER A 228 -14.14 -12.67 12.83
C SER A 228 -15.38 -12.02 12.24
N ALA A 229 -15.23 -11.43 11.05
CA ALA A 229 -16.36 -10.98 10.24
C ALA A 229 -17.15 -12.15 9.61
N HIS A 230 -16.65 -13.40 9.71
CA HIS A 230 -17.29 -14.59 9.16
C HIS A 230 -18.07 -15.39 10.21
N GLU A 231 -19.36 -15.62 9.97
CA GLU A 231 -20.24 -16.41 10.85
C GLU A 231 -19.92 -17.92 10.86
N ARG A 232 -19.16 -18.41 9.87
CA ARG A 232 -18.88 -19.86 9.66
C ARG A 232 -17.41 -20.25 9.87
N ALA A 233 -16.57 -19.32 10.31
CA ALA A 233 -15.15 -19.61 10.54
C ALA A 233 -15.00 -20.64 11.68
N PHE A 234 -14.50 -21.84 11.37
CA PHE A 234 -14.17 -22.83 12.41
C PHE A 234 -12.84 -22.52 13.09
N TYR A 235 -11.94 -21.85 12.39
CA TYR A 235 -10.62 -21.44 12.87
C TYR A 235 -10.44 -19.92 12.76
N CYS A 236 -9.67 -19.35 13.69
CA CYS A 236 -9.40 -17.93 13.77
C CYS A 236 -8.46 -17.49 12.64
N PRO A 237 -8.82 -16.48 11.82
CA PRO A 237 -7.97 -16.00 10.73
C PRO A 237 -6.72 -15.27 11.23
N ARG A 238 -6.63 -14.91 12.52
CA ARG A 238 -5.44 -14.30 13.12
C ARG A 238 -4.45 -15.31 13.69
N CYS A 239 -4.93 -16.36 14.37
CA CYS A 239 -4.02 -17.28 15.09
C CYS A 239 -4.21 -18.77 14.80
N GLY A 240 -5.14 -19.15 13.91
CA GLY A 240 -5.40 -20.55 13.55
C GLY A 240 -6.06 -21.39 14.64
N MET A 241 -6.39 -20.82 15.80
CA MET A 241 -7.08 -21.53 16.88
C MET A 241 -8.57 -21.69 16.58
N ARG A 242 -9.17 -22.78 17.07
CA ARG A 242 -10.60 -23.04 16.88
C ARG A 242 -11.44 -21.91 17.49
N MET A 243 -12.38 -21.40 16.70
CA MET A 243 -13.32 -20.38 17.15
C MET A 243 -14.35 -21.00 18.11
N VAL A 244 -14.76 -20.23 19.12
CA VAL A 244 -15.82 -20.61 20.04
C VAL A 244 -17.03 -19.73 19.72
N ARG A 245 -18.24 -20.32 19.75
CA ARG A 245 -19.47 -19.52 19.69
C ARG A 245 -19.57 -18.72 20.98
N GLY A 246 -19.60 -17.40 20.85
CA GLY A 246 -19.94 -16.49 21.95
C GLY A 246 -21.38 -16.65 22.39
#